data_AF-A0A968J690-F1
#
_entry.id   AF-A0A968J690-F1
#
_cell.length_a   1.000
_cell.length_b   1.000
_cell.length_c   1.000
_cell.angle_alpha   90.00
_cell.angle_beta   90.00
_cell.angle_gamma   90.00
#
_symmetry.space_group_name_H-M   'P 1'
#
loop_
_entity.id
_entity.type
_entity.pdbx_description
1 polymer ?
#
loop_
_entity_poly.entity_id
_entity_poly.type
_entity_poly.pdbx_seq_one_letter_code
_entity_poly.pdbx_strand_id
1 'polypeptide(L)'
;MTMGLMGFIWTILRYPFQNAAGRITFGYGAAARQQFQTLTGVDPVELDPVEDRSLWGLWTQFRTDQVNGFVQEAARNVRRLNPDVILSAAVFALPDNERQQKLQQDWETWINAGDIDLLVPMTYTLDTRRLAQMVEPNLDIVSRSPILFLPSLKLLEMPKVEFLDQMQVVRDLPTGGYALFAVRHLTDELQEVLRQSSISSTQVPYRQPFLAAQARFAVLEQEWEFLLEQEEITIFEPERSQWLQTVAETAAALEALAANPSSEGLRVAQSSMQTFQQQFSNWMRLDALQHPYRISTWLNRMAAIEVLLRYGERTALPRTPPVRNWDSPHRNLVDPQHSADRENGH
;
A
#
# COMPACT_ATOMS: atom_id res chain seq x y z
N MET A 1 20.96 4.90 23.75
CA MET A 1 19.90 4.74 22.75
C MET A 1 18.69 4.15 23.45
N THR A 2 17.66 4.96 23.70
CA THR A 2 16.35 4.46 24.14
C THR A 2 15.75 3.67 22.97
N MET A 3 15.52 2.36 23.13
CA MET A 3 14.75 1.56 22.17
C MET A 3 13.30 2.04 22.20
N GLY A 4 13.00 3.09 21.45
CA GLY A 4 11.63 3.47 21.14
C GLY A 4 11.03 2.47 20.15
N LEU A 5 9.77 2.10 20.33
CA LEU A 5 9.03 1.27 19.37
C LEU A 5 8.91 2.05 18.04
N MET A 6 9.58 1.56 17.00
CA MET A 6 9.71 2.28 15.71
C MET A 6 8.58 2.01 14.72
N GLY A 7 7.73 1.02 14.98
CA GLY A 7 6.59 0.70 14.11
C GLY A 7 5.71 -0.39 14.70
N PHE A 8 4.45 -0.41 14.26
CA PHE A 8 3.46 -1.41 14.64
C PHE A 8 3.03 -2.19 13.39
N ILE A 9 3.04 -3.52 13.48
CA ILE A 9 2.41 -4.38 12.47
C ILE A 9 1.10 -4.86 13.07
N TRP A 10 -0.02 -4.35 12.57
CA TRP A 10 -1.31 -4.94 12.87
C TRP A 10 -1.45 -6.23 12.09
N THR A 11 -1.41 -7.33 12.84
CA THR A 11 -1.68 -8.66 12.33
C THR A 11 -3.14 -8.98 12.60
N ILE A 12 -3.84 -9.54 11.60
CA ILE A 12 -5.16 -10.16 11.78
C ILE A 12 -6.27 -9.15 12.11
N LEU A 13 -6.34 -8.03 11.38
CA LEU A 13 -7.47 -7.08 11.41
C LEU A 13 -8.62 -7.60 10.55
N ARG A 14 -9.42 -8.52 11.11
CA ARG A 14 -10.54 -9.18 10.41
C ARG A 14 -11.39 -10.04 11.35
N TYR A 15 -12.55 -10.46 10.87
CA TYR A 15 -13.27 -11.61 11.43
C TYR A 15 -12.64 -12.95 11.00
N PRO A 16 -12.89 -14.08 11.68
CA PRO A 16 -12.50 -15.42 11.21
C PRO A 16 -13.02 -15.72 9.80
N PHE A 17 -12.36 -16.62 9.08
CA PHE A 17 -12.81 -17.07 7.76
C PHE A 17 -14.26 -17.55 7.82
N GLN A 18 -15.10 -16.94 7.00
CA GLN A 18 -16.52 -17.27 6.91
C GLN A 18 -16.84 -18.04 5.64
N ASN A 19 -17.80 -18.95 5.77
CA ASN A 19 -18.48 -19.58 4.65
C ASN A 19 -19.98 -19.50 4.93
N ALA A 20 -20.61 -18.43 4.43
CA ALA A 20 -22.02 -18.17 4.66
C ALA A 20 -22.93 -19.28 4.10
N ALA A 21 -22.60 -19.82 2.91
CA ALA A 21 -23.31 -20.95 2.32
C ALA A 21 -23.20 -22.24 3.17
N GLY A 22 -22.06 -22.41 3.86
CA GLY A 22 -21.84 -23.51 4.82
C GLY A 22 -22.29 -23.20 6.25
N ARG A 23 -22.97 -22.06 6.49
CA ARG A 23 -23.37 -21.58 7.83
C ARG A 23 -22.22 -21.48 8.85
N ILE A 24 -21.00 -21.24 8.36
CA ILE A 24 -19.83 -20.94 9.19
C ILE A 24 -19.68 -19.42 9.21
N THR A 25 -20.30 -18.77 10.19
CA THR A 25 -20.37 -17.31 10.29
C THR A 25 -20.03 -16.85 11.72
N PHE A 26 -19.47 -15.65 11.84
CA PHE A 26 -18.99 -15.11 13.13
C PHE A 26 -19.42 -13.65 13.33
N GLY A 27 -19.19 -13.14 14.55
CA GLY A 27 -19.47 -11.75 14.90
C GLY A 27 -20.77 -11.51 15.66
N TYR A 28 -21.41 -12.57 16.14
CA TYR A 28 -22.66 -12.52 16.91
C TYR A 28 -22.47 -12.19 18.40
N GLY A 29 -21.47 -11.36 18.73
CA GLY A 29 -21.31 -10.84 20.09
C GLY A 29 -22.53 -10.02 20.50
N ALA A 30 -22.91 -10.04 21.79
CA ALA A 30 -24.13 -9.41 22.28
C ALA A 30 -24.24 -7.92 21.87
N ALA A 31 -23.15 -7.15 21.99
CA ALA A 31 -23.11 -5.75 21.59
C ALA A 31 -23.34 -5.55 20.08
N ALA A 32 -22.67 -6.34 19.24
CA ALA A 32 -22.79 -6.24 17.78
C ALA A 32 -24.22 -6.59 17.31
N ARG A 33 -24.82 -7.63 17.89
CA ARG A 33 -26.22 -8.03 17.63
C ARG A 33 -27.19 -6.91 18.00
N GLN A 34 -27.06 -6.37 19.21
CA GLN A 34 -27.94 -5.32 19.70
C GLN A 34 -27.83 -4.05 18.85
N GLN A 35 -26.62 -3.64 18.47
CA GLN A 35 -26.40 -2.48 17.61
C GLN A 35 -27.03 -2.70 16.23
N PHE A 36 -26.79 -3.85 15.60
CA PHE A 36 -27.37 -4.15 14.29
C PHE A 36 -28.90 -4.23 14.34
N GLN A 37 -29.46 -4.86 15.37
CA GLN A 37 -30.92 -4.93 15.57
C GLN A 37 -31.52 -3.55 15.81
N THR A 38 -30.81 -2.65 16.51
CA THR A 38 -31.27 -1.27 16.69
C THR A 38 -31.32 -0.52 15.36
N LEU A 39 -30.36 -0.78 14.47
CA LEU A 39 -30.27 -0.13 13.15
C LEU A 39 -31.27 -0.68 12.13
N THR A 40 -31.61 -1.97 12.21
CA THR A 40 -32.34 -2.68 11.14
C THR A 40 -33.67 -3.29 11.58
N GLY A 41 -33.92 -3.39 12.89
CA GLY A 41 -35.07 -4.07 13.48
C GLY A 41 -34.93 -5.60 13.58
N VAL A 42 -33.86 -6.19 13.04
CA VAL A 42 -33.67 -7.66 12.96
C VAL A 42 -32.40 -8.08 13.68
N ASP A 43 -32.48 -9.12 14.51
CA ASP A 43 -31.31 -9.73 15.12
C ASP A 43 -30.53 -10.53 14.05
N PRO A 44 -29.23 -10.30 13.83
CA PRO A 44 -28.52 -10.92 12.72
C PRO A 44 -28.39 -12.45 12.82
N VAL A 45 -28.68 -13.06 13.97
CA VAL A 45 -28.72 -14.53 14.11
C VAL A 45 -29.91 -15.17 13.40
N GLU A 46 -30.97 -14.41 13.15
CA GLU A 46 -32.19 -14.88 12.48
C GLU A 46 -32.08 -14.80 10.95
N LEU A 47 -31.03 -14.16 10.43
CA LEU A 47 -30.83 -13.99 8.99
C LEU A 47 -30.32 -15.26 8.33
N ASP A 48 -30.93 -15.64 7.21
CA ASP A 48 -30.36 -16.62 6.29
C ASP A 48 -29.54 -15.89 5.20
N PRO A 49 -28.24 -16.20 5.02
CA PRO A 49 -27.40 -15.51 4.04
C PRO A 49 -27.86 -15.62 2.58
N VAL A 50 -28.66 -16.63 2.24
CA VAL A 50 -29.12 -16.91 0.87
C VAL A 50 -30.49 -16.29 0.61
N GLU A 51 -31.40 -16.39 1.58
CA GLU A 51 -32.76 -15.85 1.46
C GLU A 51 -32.78 -14.34 1.77
N ASP A 52 -32.07 -13.89 2.81
CA ASP A 52 -32.08 -12.50 3.29
C ASP A 52 -30.94 -11.67 2.73
N ARG A 53 -30.59 -11.83 1.44
CA ARG A 53 -29.35 -11.28 0.85
C ARG A 53 -29.12 -9.79 1.12
N SER A 54 -30.18 -8.98 1.07
CA SER A 54 -30.07 -7.53 1.33
C SER A 54 -29.70 -7.23 2.78
N LEU A 55 -30.38 -7.85 3.76
CA LEU A 55 -30.06 -7.69 5.17
C LEU A 55 -28.72 -8.34 5.53
N TRP A 56 -28.37 -9.45 4.87
CA TRP A 56 -27.05 -10.07 5.00
C TRP A 56 -25.92 -9.17 4.47
N GLY A 57 -26.16 -8.46 3.37
CA GLY A 57 -25.28 -7.43 2.85
C GLY A 57 -25.05 -6.31 3.87
N LEU A 58 -26.12 -5.81 4.50
CA LEU A 58 -26.03 -4.81 5.57
C LEU A 58 -25.27 -5.36 6.80
N TRP A 59 -25.48 -6.62 7.17
CA TRP A 59 -24.74 -7.25 8.27
C TRP A 59 -23.25 -7.40 7.97
N THR A 60 -22.92 -7.70 6.71
CA THR A 60 -21.53 -7.76 6.24
C THR A 60 -20.90 -6.38 6.28
N GLN A 61 -21.58 -5.36 5.76
CA GLN A 61 -21.11 -3.97 5.82
C GLN A 61 -20.92 -3.49 7.26
N PHE A 62 -21.91 -3.71 8.13
CA PHE A 62 -21.83 -3.33 9.54
C PHE A 62 -20.57 -3.89 10.20
N ARG A 63 -20.27 -5.18 9.97
CA ARG A 63 -19.06 -5.83 10.51
C ARG A 63 -17.78 -5.27 9.89
N THR A 64 -17.76 -4.98 8.60
CA THR A 64 -16.64 -4.29 7.94
C THR A 64 -16.40 -2.92 8.57
N ASP A 65 -17.46 -2.16 8.82
CA ASP A 65 -17.38 -0.83 9.46
C ASP A 65 -16.84 -0.91 10.89
N GLN A 66 -17.13 -1.99 11.63
CA GLN A 66 -16.52 -2.20 12.96
C GLN A 66 -15.00 -2.36 12.86
N VAL A 67 -14.51 -3.12 11.86
CA VAL A 67 -13.07 -3.28 11.64
C VAL A 67 -12.45 -1.95 11.21
N ASN A 68 -13.07 -1.25 10.25
CA ASN A 68 -12.62 0.05 9.76
C ASN A 68 -12.55 1.10 10.88
N GLY A 69 -13.60 1.19 11.71
CA GLY A 69 -13.66 2.09 12.86
C GLY A 69 -12.56 1.81 13.88
N PHE A 70 -12.31 0.54 14.19
CA PHE A 70 -11.22 0.14 15.08
C PHE A 70 -9.85 0.55 14.52
N VAL A 71 -9.59 0.28 13.24
CA VAL A 71 -8.32 0.63 12.57
C VAL A 71 -8.09 2.14 12.63
N GLN A 72 -9.10 2.92 12.29
CA GLN A 72 -9.03 4.38 12.32
C GLN A 72 -8.81 4.91 13.75
N GLU A 73 -9.53 4.39 14.74
CA GLU A 73 -9.37 4.82 16.14
C GLU A 73 -7.99 4.44 16.68
N ALA A 74 -7.54 3.21 16.42
CA ALA A 74 -6.21 2.76 16.82
C ALA A 74 -5.11 3.61 16.16
N ALA A 75 -5.25 3.94 14.87
CA ALA A 75 -4.29 4.78 14.14
C ALA A 75 -4.20 6.17 14.77
N ARG A 76 -5.35 6.81 15.01
CA ARG A 76 -5.44 8.13 15.65
C ARG A 76 -4.83 8.11 17.05
N ASN A 77 -5.15 7.11 17.86
CA ASN A 77 -4.66 7.00 19.23
C ASN A 77 -3.15 6.79 19.29
N VAL A 78 -2.62 5.90 18.44
CA VAL A 78 -1.18 5.63 18.37
C VAL A 78 -0.41 6.84 17.85
N ARG A 79 -0.90 7.52 16.81
CA ARG A 79 -0.26 8.74 16.28
C ARG A 79 -0.34 9.95 17.19
N ARG A 80 -1.34 10.02 18.08
CA ARG A 80 -1.40 11.04 19.14
C ARG A 80 -0.26 10.89 20.15
N LEU A 81 0.20 9.66 20.38
CA LEU A 81 1.31 9.36 21.27
C LEU A 81 2.67 9.50 20.58
N ASN A 82 2.75 9.06 19.32
CA ASN A 82 3.95 9.18 18.50
C ASN A 82 3.54 9.50 17.04
N PRO A 83 3.61 10.76 16.60
CA PRO A 83 3.23 11.15 15.24
C PRO A 83 4.05 10.48 14.13
N ASP A 84 5.28 10.05 14.45
CA ASP A 84 6.26 9.50 13.50
C ASP A 84 6.22 7.96 13.45
N VAL A 85 5.30 7.32 14.17
CA VAL A 85 5.15 5.87 14.16
C VAL A 85 4.67 5.37 12.81
N ILE A 86 5.35 4.35 12.29
CA ILE A 86 4.93 3.66 11.07
C ILE A 86 3.88 2.60 11.44
N LEU A 87 2.69 2.72 10.83
CA LEU A 87 1.62 1.74 10.96
C LEU A 87 1.55 0.87 9.71
N SER A 88 1.56 -0.44 9.91
CA SER A 88 1.47 -1.40 8.82
C SER A 88 0.39 -2.44 9.08
N ALA A 89 -0.21 -2.97 8.02
CA ALA A 89 -1.25 -3.99 8.12
C ALA A 89 -0.92 -5.20 7.24
N ALA A 90 -0.95 -6.39 7.84
CA ALA A 90 -0.89 -7.65 7.11
C ALA A 90 -2.30 -8.08 6.68
N VAL A 91 -2.55 -8.19 5.38
CA VAL A 91 -3.88 -8.43 4.81
C VAL A 91 -3.91 -9.68 3.93
N PHE A 92 -5.07 -10.30 3.79
CA PHE A 92 -5.25 -11.40 2.86
C PHE A 92 -5.25 -10.89 1.42
N ALA A 93 -4.43 -11.49 0.57
CA ALA A 93 -4.39 -11.21 -0.86
C ALA A 93 -5.51 -11.94 -1.62
N LEU A 94 -6.74 -11.78 -1.14
CA LEU A 94 -7.97 -12.23 -1.79
C LEU A 94 -8.57 -11.07 -2.61
N PRO A 95 -9.31 -11.36 -3.69
CA PRO A 95 -10.11 -10.36 -4.39
C PRO A 95 -11.01 -9.59 -3.42
N ASP A 96 -11.24 -8.29 -3.68
CA ASP A 96 -11.97 -7.39 -2.80
C ASP A 96 -13.31 -7.97 -2.31
N ASN A 97 -14.21 -8.33 -3.24
CA ASN A 97 -15.50 -8.91 -2.89
C ASN A 97 -15.37 -10.17 -2.01
N GLU A 98 -14.47 -11.08 -2.37
CA GLU A 98 -14.25 -12.31 -1.58
C GLU A 98 -13.73 -11.99 -0.18
N ARG A 99 -12.80 -11.04 -0.07
CA ARG A 99 -12.19 -10.63 1.20
C ARG A 99 -13.22 -9.96 2.11
N GLN A 100 -14.06 -9.07 1.59
CA GLN A 100 -15.12 -8.44 2.38
C GLN A 100 -16.18 -9.45 2.84
N GLN A 101 -16.61 -10.36 1.96
CA GLN A 101 -17.63 -11.36 2.32
C GLN A 101 -17.10 -12.40 3.33
N LYS A 102 -15.84 -12.83 3.20
CA LYS A 102 -15.27 -13.88 4.05
C LYS A 102 -14.58 -13.37 5.31
N LEU A 103 -14.08 -12.14 5.32
CA LEU A 103 -13.18 -11.64 6.38
C LEU A 103 -13.57 -10.23 6.90
N GLN A 104 -14.39 -9.49 6.16
CA GLN A 104 -14.74 -8.09 6.47
C GLN A 104 -13.47 -7.24 6.62
N GLN A 105 -12.53 -7.46 5.71
CA GLN A 105 -11.25 -6.77 5.66
C GLN A 105 -11.23 -5.88 4.43
N ASP A 106 -11.40 -4.57 4.65
CA ASP A 106 -11.47 -3.52 3.64
C ASP A 106 -10.28 -2.57 3.83
N TRP A 107 -9.13 -2.98 3.30
CA TRP A 107 -7.91 -2.18 3.44
C TRP A 107 -7.91 -0.96 2.53
N GLU A 108 -8.74 -0.95 1.49
CA GLU A 108 -8.96 0.17 0.59
C GLU A 108 -9.41 1.39 1.38
N THR A 109 -10.37 1.22 2.29
CA THR A 109 -10.78 2.27 3.23
C THR A 109 -9.60 2.77 4.08
N TRP A 110 -8.76 1.87 4.59
CA TRP A 110 -7.65 2.24 5.48
C TRP A 110 -6.55 3.03 4.76
N ILE A 111 -6.21 2.66 3.52
CA ILE A 111 -5.19 3.39 2.75
C ILE A 111 -5.72 4.75 2.29
N ASN A 112 -6.99 4.84 1.90
CA ASN A 112 -7.63 6.09 1.46
C ASN A 112 -7.77 7.09 2.62
N ALA A 113 -8.07 6.59 3.83
CA ALA A 113 -8.11 7.41 5.04
C ALA A 113 -6.71 7.79 5.59
N GLY A 114 -5.65 7.17 5.07
CA GLY A 114 -4.31 7.34 5.59
C GLY A 114 -4.12 6.72 6.97
N ASP A 115 -4.90 5.69 7.34
CA ASP A 115 -4.79 5.01 8.63
C ASP A 115 -3.53 4.17 8.74
N ILE A 116 -3.04 3.65 7.61
CA ILE A 116 -1.80 2.87 7.53
C ILE A 116 -0.78 3.50 6.58
N ASP A 117 0.49 3.19 6.79
CA ASP A 117 1.64 3.67 6.01
C ASP A 117 2.20 2.57 5.10
N LEU A 118 2.15 1.30 5.54
CA LEU A 118 2.57 0.13 4.76
C LEU A 118 1.44 -0.90 4.65
N LEU A 119 1.15 -1.35 3.44
CA LEU A 119 0.23 -2.46 3.17
C LEU A 119 1.04 -3.70 2.82
N VAL A 120 0.81 -4.80 3.55
CA VAL A 120 1.57 -6.04 3.41
C VAL A 120 0.63 -7.20 3.08
N PRO A 121 0.25 -7.39 1.80
CA PRO A 121 -0.59 -8.52 1.42
C PRO A 121 0.16 -9.85 1.58
N MET A 122 -0.51 -10.81 2.19
CA MET A 122 -0.04 -12.19 2.35
C MET A 122 -0.21 -12.97 1.05
N THR A 123 0.63 -12.67 0.05
CA THR A 123 0.64 -13.31 -1.26
C THR A 123 1.28 -14.70 -1.21
N TYR A 124 0.73 -15.55 -0.35
CA TYR A 124 1.31 -16.83 0.01
C TYR A 124 0.92 -17.92 -0.99
N THR A 125 1.80 -18.13 -1.95
CA THR A 125 1.69 -19.15 -3.00
C THR A 125 3.08 -19.70 -3.33
N LEU A 126 3.13 -20.94 -3.80
CA LEU A 126 4.34 -21.55 -4.37
C LEU A 126 4.32 -21.50 -5.92
N ASP A 127 3.33 -20.83 -6.53
CA ASP A 127 3.24 -20.63 -7.97
C ASP A 127 3.45 -19.14 -8.28
N THR A 128 4.51 -18.84 -9.03
CA THR A 128 4.91 -17.50 -9.46
C THR A 128 3.86 -16.78 -10.31
N ARG A 129 3.13 -17.48 -11.18
CA ARG A 129 2.04 -16.87 -11.96
C ARG A 129 0.88 -16.51 -11.05
N ARG A 130 0.57 -17.37 -10.09
CA ARG A 130 -0.45 -17.08 -9.08
C ARG A 130 -0.06 -15.88 -8.23
N LEU A 131 1.23 -15.71 -7.93
CA LEU A 131 1.73 -14.54 -7.22
C LEU A 131 1.40 -13.25 -7.98
N ALA A 132 1.75 -13.18 -9.27
CA ALA A 132 1.44 -12.03 -10.12
C ALA A 132 -0.07 -11.73 -10.14
N GLN A 133 -0.91 -12.75 -10.34
CA GLN A 133 -2.38 -12.63 -10.33
C GLN A 133 -2.96 -12.10 -9.00
N MET A 134 -2.26 -12.32 -7.88
CA MET A 134 -2.68 -11.80 -6.57
C MET A 134 -2.23 -10.35 -6.36
N VAL A 135 -1.18 -9.90 -7.04
CA VAL A 135 -0.58 -8.56 -6.88
C VAL A 135 -1.17 -7.56 -7.86
N GLU A 136 -1.17 -7.90 -9.16
CA GLU A 136 -1.52 -7.01 -10.28
C GLU A 136 -2.87 -6.29 -10.14
N PRO A 137 -3.97 -6.94 -9.71
CA PRO A 137 -5.26 -6.27 -9.60
C PRO A 137 -5.28 -5.10 -8.62
N ASN A 138 -4.33 -5.05 -7.68
CA ASN A 138 -4.27 -4.02 -6.65
C ASN A 138 -3.35 -2.85 -7.05
N LEU A 139 -2.60 -2.94 -8.15
CA LEU A 139 -1.59 -1.94 -8.52
C LEU A 139 -2.19 -0.56 -8.81
N ASP A 140 -3.37 -0.49 -9.42
CA ASP A 140 -4.02 0.79 -9.74
C ASP A 140 -4.39 1.58 -8.47
N ILE A 141 -4.99 0.92 -7.49
CA ILE A 141 -5.39 1.60 -6.25
C ILE A 141 -4.19 1.98 -5.36
N VAL A 142 -3.19 1.10 -5.25
CA VAL A 142 -2.02 1.38 -4.39
C VAL A 142 -1.08 2.40 -5.03
N SER A 143 -0.94 2.43 -6.36
CA SER A 143 -0.09 3.42 -7.05
C SER A 143 -0.59 4.85 -6.87
N ARG A 144 -1.89 5.05 -6.61
CA ARG A 144 -2.51 6.35 -6.36
C ARG A 144 -2.46 6.77 -4.89
N SER A 145 -2.12 5.84 -4.00
CA SER A 145 -2.17 6.03 -2.55
C SER A 145 -0.79 6.39 -1.97
N PRO A 146 -0.69 7.27 -0.97
CA PRO A 146 0.57 7.62 -0.33
C PRO A 146 0.97 6.57 0.72
N ILE A 147 1.12 5.32 0.30
CA ILE A 147 1.51 4.15 1.12
C ILE A 147 2.55 3.32 0.37
N LEU A 148 3.35 2.53 1.10
CA LEU A 148 4.17 1.50 0.46
C LEU A 148 3.44 0.18 0.42
N PHE A 149 3.31 -0.37 -0.78
CA PHE A 149 2.73 -1.68 -1.03
C PHE A 149 3.83 -2.73 -1.11
N LEU A 150 3.78 -3.72 -0.23
CA LEU A 150 4.83 -4.71 -0.01
C LEU A 150 4.24 -6.14 -0.07
N PRO A 151 4.03 -6.72 -1.27
CA PRO A 151 3.64 -8.11 -1.40
C PRO A 151 4.57 -9.03 -0.60
N SER A 152 4.00 -9.94 0.18
CA SER A 152 4.76 -10.82 1.07
C SER A 152 4.89 -12.23 0.51
N LEU A 153 6.12 -12.69 0.35
CA LEU A 153 6.45 -14.03 -0.12
C LEU A 153 6.49 -15.04 1.03
N LYS A 154 5.89 -16.21 0.82
CA LYS A 154 5.90 -17.30 1.80
C LYS A 154 7.19 -18.12 1.67
N LEU A 155 8.05 -18.14 2.68
CA LEU A 155 9.28 -18.95 2.74
C LEU A 155 9.05 -20.41 3.16
N LEU A 156 7.94 -20.71 3.85
CA LEU A 156 7.61 -22.08 4.25
C LEU A 156 7.52 -22.98 3.01
N GLU A 157 8.36 -24.02 2.98
CA GLU A 157 8.44 -25.00 1.89
C GLU A 157 8.78 -24.38 0.53
N MET A 158 9.41 -23.20 0.51
CA MET A 158 9.76 -22.50 -0.73
C MET A 158 11.03 -23.10 -1.36
N PRO A 159 10.94 -23.68 -2.57
CA PRO A 159 12.13 -24.12 -3.30
C PRO A 159 12.99 -22.93 -3.74
N LYS A 160 14.31 -23.11 -3.84
CA LYS A 160 15.24 -22.06 -4.28
C LYS A 160 14.89 -21.42 -5.63
N VAL A 161 14.54 -22.24 -6.62
CA VAL A 161 14.20 -21.77 -7.98
C VAL A 161 12.94 -20.92 -7.94
N GLU A 162 11.89 -21.42 -7.29
CA GLU A 162 10.64 -20.68 -7.14
C GLU A 162 10.84 -19.38 -6.34
N PHE A 163 11.72 -19.39 -5.32
CA PHE A 163 12.08 -18.16 -4.60
C PHE A 163 12.74 -17.13 -5.53
N LEU A 164 13.69 -17.55 -6.36
CA LEU A 164 14.33 -16.67 -7.34
C LEU A 164 13.30 -16.07 -8.31
N ASP A 165 12.41 -16.90 -8.85
CA ASP A 165 11.39 -16.48 -9.82
C ASP A 165 10.39 -15.50 -9.20
N GLN A 166 9.90 -15.79 -7.99
CA GLN A 166 8.99 -14.90 -7.27
C GLN A 166 9.66 -13.57 -6.89
N MET A 167 10.93 -13.62 -6.50
CA MET A 167 11.73 -12.42 -6.21
C MET A 167 11.91 -11.55 -7.44
N GLN A 168 12.13 -12.15 -8.62
CA GLN A 168 12.21 -11.42 -9.88
C GLN A 168 10.86 -10.75 -10.18
N VAL A 169 9.75 -11.49 -10.11
CA VAL A 169 8.41 -10.95 -10.38
C VAL A 169 8.08 -9.75 -9.50
N VAL A 170 8.26 -9.84 -8.18
CA VAL A 170 7.91 -8.70 -7.30
C VAL A 170 8.81 -7.48 -7.48
N ARG A 171 10.05 -7.67 -7.94
CA ARG A 171 10.99 -6.58 -8.27
C ARG A 171 10.64 -5.91 -9.59
N ASP A 172 10.07 -6.65 -10.52
CA ASP A 172 9.69 -6.15 -11.85
C ASP A 172 8.31 -5.49 -11.85
N LEU A 173 7.52 -5.67 -10.79
CA LEU A 173 6.25 -4.96 -10.57
C LEU A 173 6.48 -3.57 -9.96
N PRO A 174 5.55 -2.60 -10.18
CA PRO A 174 5.67 -1.23 -9.68
C PRO A 174 5.35 -1.14 -8.19
N THR A 175 6.06 -1.91 -7.37
CA THR A 175 5.85 -2.02 -5.93
C THR A 175 6.92 -1.24 -5.15
N GLY A 176 6.57 -0.79 -3.94
CA GLY A 176 7.52 -0.11 -3.07
C GLY A 176 8.64 -1.05 -2.56
N GLY A 177 8.49 -2.36 -2.75
CA GLY A 177 9.36 -3.43 -2.30
C GLY A 177 8.54 -4.70 -2.04
N TYR A 178 9.12 -5.63 -1.30
CA TYR A 178 8.47 -6.89 -0.91
C TYR A 178 8.81 -7.24 0.54
N ALA A 179 8.05 -8.16 1.11
CA ALA A 179 8.29 -8.71 2.44
C ALA A 179 8.50 -10.23 2.38
N LEU A 180 9.21 -10.81 3.34
CA LEU A 180 9.44 -12.25 3.43
C LEU A 180 8.83 -12.81 4.71
N PHE A 181 8.09 -13.92 4.62
CA PHE A 181 7.43 -14.55 5.76
C PHE A 181 7.39 -16.08 5.65
N ALA A 182 7.63 -16.89 6.68
CA ALA A 182 8.16 -16.58 7.99
C ALA A 182 9.67 -16.78 7.97
N VAL A 183 10.43 -15.79 8.45
CA VAL A 183 11.91 -15.76 8.42
C VAL A 183 12.56 -17.01 9.05
N ARG A 184 11.86 -17.73 9.93
CA ARG A 184 12.33 -19.02 10.47
C ARG A 184 12.61 -20.09 9.40
N HIS A 185 12.07 -19.93 8.20
CA HIS A 185 12.26 -20.83 7.06
C HIS A 185 13.30 -20.29 6.06
N LEU A 186 14.02 -19.23 6.42
CA LEU A 186 15.08 -18.66 5.60
C LEU A 186 16.34 -19.55 5.68
N THR A 187 16.42 -20.53 4.79
CA THR A 187 17.56 -21.44 4.67
C THR A 187 18.79 -20.73 4.11
N ASP A 188 19.98 -21.32 4.29
CA ASP A 188 21.24 -20.78 3.76
C ASP A 188 21.19 -20.61 2.23
N GLU A 189 20.50 -21.51 1.52
CA GLU A 189 20.30 -21.41 0.08
C GLU A 189 19.51 -20.16 -0.34
N LEU A 190 18.46 -19.81 0.42
CA LEU A 190 17.66 -18.62 0.16
C LEU A 190 18.41 -17.35 0.57
N GLN A 191 19.22 -17.40 1.64
CA GLN A 191 20.10 -16.31 2.04
C GLN A 191 21.12 -16.00 0.94
N GLU A 192 21.69 -17.02 0.31
CA GLU A 192 22.63 -16.83 -0.79
C GLU A 192 21.97 -16.14 -1.98
N VAL A 193 20.73 -16.52 -2.33
CA VAL A 193 19.95 -15.80 -3.35
C VAL A 193 19.77 -14.32 -2.97
N LEU A 194 19.47 -14.01 -1.70
CA LEU A 194 19.35 -12.62 -1.24
C LEU A 194 20.67 -11.84 -1.33
N ARG A 195 21.81 -12.46 -1.01
CA ARG A 195 23.14 -11.82 -1.09
C ARG A 195 23.56 -11.56 -2.54
N GLN A 196 23.33 -12.52 -3.43
CA GLN A 196 23.65 -12.36 -4.85
C GLN A 196 22.75 -11.34 -5.54
N SER A 197 21.51 -11.23 -5.08
CA SER A 197 20.50 -10.35 -5.64
C SER A 197 20.43 -8.98 -4.94
N SER A 198 21.28 -8.72 -3.95
CA SER A 198 21.31 -7.44 -3.23
C SER A 198 22.11 -6.40 -4.01
N ILE A 199 21.42 -5.33 -4.42
CA ILE A 199 22.07 -4.06 -4.73
C ILE A 199 22.44 -3.44 -3.39
N SER A 200 23.70 -3.03 -3.20
CA SER A 200 24.21 -2.44 -1.96
C SER A 200 23.57 -1.07 -1.69
N SER A 201 22.30 -1.05 -1.29
CA SER A 201 21.63 0.15 -0.78
C SER A 201 21.45 0.03 0.72
N THR A 202 22.00 0.99 1.45
CA THR A 202 21.81 1.13 2.90
C THR A 202 20.52 1.89 3.22
N GLN A 203 19.77 2.35 2.22
CA GLN A 203 18.60 3.19 2.40
C GLN A 203 17.38 2.34 2.73
N VAL A 204 16.69 2.68 3.81
CA VAL A 204 15.46 2.01 4.21
C VAL A 204 14.28 2.79 3.65
N PRO A 205 13.55 2.30 2.62
CA PRO A 205 12.62 3.14 1.86
C PRO A 205 11.51 3.80 2.69
N TYR A 206 10.96 3.09 3.67
CA TYR A 206 9.92 3.64 4.55
C TYR A 206 10.44 4.69 5.55
N ARG A 207 11.76 4.81 5.73
CA ARG A 207 12.39 5.83 6.60
C ARG A 207 12.96 6.99 5.80
N GLN A 208 13.48 6.69 4.62
CA GLN A 208 14.24 7.60 3.78
C GLN A 208 13.71 7.55 2.33
N PRO A 209 12.44 7.90 2.10
CA PRO A 209 11.82 7.70 0.79
C PRO A 209 12.48 8.48 -0.34
N PHE A 210 12.92 9.72 -0.10
CA PHE A 210 13.57 10.53 -1.12
C PHE A 210 14.99 10.04 -1.46
N LEU A 211 15.79 9.63 -0.47
CA LEU A 211 17.08 8.98 -0.70
C LEU A 211 16.92 7.63 -1.41
N ALA A 212 15.88 6.86 -1.06
CA ALA A 212 15.58 5.61 -1.75
C ALA A 212 15.13 5.84 -3.20
N ALA A 213 14.35 6.88 -3.47
CA ALA A 213 13.92 7.28 -4.80
C ALA A 213 15.13 7.66 -5.68
N GLN A 214 16.00 8.54 -5.17
CA GLN A 214 17.26 8.93 -5.82
C GLN A 214 18.13 7.70 -6.11
N ALA A 215 18.39 6.85 -5.11
CA ALA A 215 19.23 5.68 -5.27
C ALA A 215 18.68 4.68 -6.30
N ARG A 216 17.35 4.50 -6.36
CA ARG A 216 16.72 3.63 -7.37
C ARG A 216 16.81 4.21 -8.78
N PHE A 217 16.72 5.52 -8.93
CA PHE A 217 16.91 6.18 -10.22
C PHE A 217 18.36 6.05 -10.71
N ALA A 218 19.34 6.27 -9.83
CA ALA A 218 20.75 6.12 -10.16
C ALA A 218 21.10 4.70 -10.66
N VAL A 219 20.44 3.67 -10.12
CA VAL A 219 20.61 2.29 -10.63
C VAL A 219 20.04 2.12 -12.04
N LEU A 220 18.91 2.76 -12.36
CA LEU A 220 18.36 2.76 -13.73
C LEU A 220 19.30 3.48 -14.70
N GLU A 221 19.82 4.63 -14.29
CA GLU A 221 20.79 5.41 -15.07
C GLU A 221 22.03 4.57 -15.41
N GLN A 222 22.67 3.95 -14.41
CA GLN A 222 23.83 3.07 -14.61
C GLN A 222 23.54 1.89 -15.54
N GLU A 223 22.34 1.31 -15.44
CA GLU A 223 21.92 0.22 -16.31
C GLU A 223 21.75 0.67 -17.76
N TRP A 224 21.12 1.83 -17.99
CA TRP A 224 20.96 2.39 -19.33
C TRP A 224 22.31 2.81 -19.94
N GLU A 225 23.19 3.43 -19.15
CA GLU A 225 24.54 3.78 -19.59
C GLU A 225 25.30 2.53 -20.05
N PHE A 226 25.31 1.47 -19.23
CA PHE A 226 25.93 0.20 -19.59
C PHE A 226 25.38 -0.36 -20.90
N LEU A 227 24.06 -0.38 -21.09
CA LEU A 227 23.45 -0.91 -22.30
C LEU A 227 23.73 -0.06 -23.55
N LEU A 228 23.85 1.27 -23.41
CA LEU A 228 24.30 2.13 -24.52
C LEU A 228 25.75 1.82 -24.90
N GLU A 229 26.63 1.66 -23.92
CA GLU A 229 28.05 1.36 -24.14
C GLU A 229 28.26 0.01 -24.81
N GLN A 230 27.41 -0.98 -24.48
CA GLN A 230 27.41 -2.30 -25.11
C GLN A 230 26.65 -2.34 -26.45
N GLU A 231 26.10 -1.21 -26.92
CA GLU A 231 25.26 -1.12 -28.12
C GLU A 231 24.00 -2.02 -28.06
N GLU A 232 23.56 -2.41 -26.86
CA GLU A 232 22.39 -3.25 -26.57
C GLU A 232 21.07 -2.46 -26.62
N ILE A 233 21.15 -1.14 -26.55
CA ILE A 233 20.05 -0.22 -26.87
C ILE A 233 20.53 0.82 -27.87
N THR A 234 19.71 1.12 -28.87
CA THR A 234 20.03 2.11 -29.90
C THR A 234 18.99 3.22 -29.90
N ILE A 235 19.46 4.44 -29.69
CA ILE A 235 18.67 5.67 -29.81
C ILE A 235 19.43 6.60 -30.77
N PHE A 236 18.75 7.05 -31.82
CA PHE A 236 19.32 7.92 -32.84
C PHE A 236 19.24 9.39 -32.42
N GLU A 237 20.03 10.25 -33.08
CA GLU A 237 19.90 11.70 -32.92
C GLU A 237 18.70 12.24 -33.72
N PRO A 238 17.97 13.25 -33.20
CA PRO A 238 18.27 14.06 -32.01
C PRO A 238 17.71 13.49 -30.68
N GLU A 239 16.98 12.37 -30.72
CA GLU A 239 16.29 11.80 -29.55
C GLU A 239 17.27 11.40 -28.44
N ARG A 240 18.45 10.88 -28.80
CA ARG A 240 19.48 10.48 -27.84
C ARG A 240 19.94 11.64 -26.97
N SER A 241 20.24 12.79 -27.58
CA SER A 241 20.63 13.99 -26.84
C SER A 241 19.54 14.47 -25.89
N GLN A 242 18.28 14.46 -26.34
CA GLN A 242 17.12 14.85 -25.51
C GLN A 242 16.90 13.90 -24.33
N TRP A 243 17.06 12.60 -24.59
CA TRP A 243 16.93 11.57 -23.55
C TRP A 243 18.01 11.74 -22.48
N LEU A 244 19.29 11.84 -22.87
CA LEU A 244 20.40 12.05 -21.93
C LEU A 244 20.21 13.32 -21.09
N GLN A 245 19.76 14.41 -21.71
CA GLN A 245 19.43 15.64 -21.00
C GLN A 245 18.32 15.41 -19.96
N THR A 246 17.23 14.74 -20.35
CA THR A 246 16.09 14.51 -19.45
C THR A 246 16.45 13.56 -18.29
N VAL A 247 17.32 12.57 -18.53
CA VAL A 247 17.89 11.71 -17.47
C VAL A 247 18.65 12.56 -16.46
N ALA A 248 19.58 13.39 -16.93
CA ALA A 248 20.41 14.24 -16.07
C ALA A 248 19.58 15.24 -15.26
N GLU A 249 18.58 15.88 -15.88
CA GLU A 249 17.65 16.79 -15.19
C GLU A 249 16.84 16.07 -14.11
N THR A 250 16.38 14.85 -14.38
CA THR A 250 15.61 14.03 -13.43
C THR A 250 16.49 13.56 -12.26
N ALA A 251 17.72 13.10 -12.55
CA ALA A 251 18.69 12.71 -11.54
C ALA A 251 19.00 13.89 -10.59
N ALA A 252 19.29 15.08 -11.15
CA ALA A 252 19.58 16.28 -10.38
C ALA A 252 18.39 16.72 -9.51
N ALA A 253 17.15 16.62 -10.03
CA ALA A 253 15.96 16.95 -9.26
C ALA A 253 15.74 16.00 -8.07
N LEU A 254 15.96 14.69 -8.27
CA LEU A 254 15.86 13.68 -7.21
C LEU A 254 16.98 13.84 -6.17
N GLU A 255 18.21 14.13 -6.59
CA GLU A 255 19.33 14.40 -5.70
C GLU A 255 19.09 15.65 -4.85
N ALA A 256 18.64 16.75 -5.46
CA ALA A 256 18.31 17.99 -4.75
C ALA A 256 17.20 17.77 -3.72
N LEU A 257 16.14 17.03 -4.08
CA LEU A 257 15.06 16.66 -3.16
C LEU A 257 15.56 15.79 -2.00
N ALA A 258 16.41 14.80 -2.29
CA ALA A 258 16.96 13.91 -1.27
C ALA A 258 17.89 14.64 -0.30
N ALA A 259 18.67 15.61 -0.78
CA ALA A 259 19.56 16.43 0.03
C ALA A 259 18.82 17.46 0.89
N ASN A 260 17.77 18.09 0.35
CA ASN A 260 16.98 19.11 1.05
C ASN A 260 15.47 18.95 0.78
N PRO A 261 14.78 18.08 1.52
CA PRO A 261 13.35 17.81 1.35
C PRO A 261 12.48 19.06 1.49
N SER A 262 11.70 19.38 0.45
CA SER A 262 10.75 20.48 0.45
C SER A 262 9.58 20.21 -0.51
N SER A 263 8.43 20.87 -0.30
CA SER A 263 7.28 20.73 -1.21
C SER A 263 7.60 21.19 -2.63
N GLU A 264 8.41 22.23 -2.77
CA GLU A 264 8.85 22.72 -4.08
C GLU A 264 9.81 21.74 -4.76
N GLY A 265 10.82 21.23 -4.02
CA GLY A 265 11.71 20.20 -4.56
C GLY A 265 10.96 18.93 -4.97
N LEU A 266 9.93 18.55 -4.21
CA LEU A 266 9.08 17.40 -4.53
C LEU A 266 8.32 17.64 -5.83
N ARG A 267 7.71 18.81 -5.98
CA ARG A 267 6.99 19.20 -7.20
C ARG A 267 7.90 19.17 -8.43
N VAL A 268 9.14 19.66 -8.29
CA VAL A 268 10.15 19.62 -9.36
C VAL A 268 10.50 18.17 -9.72
N ALA A 269 10.84 17.34 -8.74
CA ALA A 269 11.18 15.93 -8.98
C ALA A 269 10.02 15.12 -9.61
N GLN A 270 8.79 15.32 -9.13
CA GLN A 270 7.60 14.68 -9.71
C GLN A 270 7.38 15.15 -11.15
N SER A 271 7.52 16.44 -11.43
CA SER A 271 7.38 16.97 -12.79
C SER A 271 8.43 16.39 -13.74
N SER A 272 9.70 16.34 -13.31
CA SER A 272 10.79 15.75 -14.12
C SER A 272 10.55 14.26 -14.40
N MET A 273 10.17 13.48 -13.38
CA MET A 273 9.83 12.06 -13.55
C MET A 273 8.65 11.86 -14.52
N GLN A 274 7.60 12.67 -14.40
CA GLN A 274 6.43 12.57 -15.27
C GLN A 274 6.78 12.91 -16.72
N THR A 275 7.55 13.98 -16.96
CA THR A 275 8.04 14.35 -18.28
C THR A 275 8.90 13.24 -18.88
N PHE A 276 9.82 12.68 -18.09
CA PHE A 276 10.68 11.57 -18.52
C PHE A 276 9.86 10.34 -18.95
N GLN A 277 8.93 9.89 -18.11
CA GLN A 277 8.08 8.73 -18.41
C GLN A 277 7.22 8.90 -19.67
N GLN A 278 6.67 10.11 -19.89
CA GLN A 278 5.86 10.40 -21.07
C GLN A 278 6.63 10.26 -22.39
N GLN A 279 7.93 10.59 -22.37
CA GLN A 279 8.79 10.48 -23.55
C GLN A 279 9.49 9.12 -23.66
N PHE A 280 9.64 8.39 -22.55
CA PHE A 280 10.37 7.13 -22.48
C PHE A 280 9.93 6.11 -23.54
N SER A 281 8.62 5.92 -23.70
CA SER A 281 8.08 4.98 -24.69
C SER A 281 8.41 5.35 -26.13
N ASN A 282 8.60 6.65 -26.42
CA ASN A 282 9.00 7.11 -27.76
C ASN A 282 10.47 6.77 -28.02
N TRP A 283 11.35 7.06 -27.06
CA TRP A 283 12.78 6.76 -27.18
C TRP A 283 13.06 5.26 -27.26
N MET A 284 12.33 4.47 -26.48
CA MET A 284 12.51 3.02 -26.43
C MET A 284 11.70 2.26 -27.48
N ARG A 285 11.07 2.95 -28.45
CA ARG A 285 10.16 2.33 -29.41
C ARG A 285 10.79 1.17 -30.20
N LEU A 286 12.05 1.31 -30.61
CA LEU A 286 12.75 0.27 -31.36
C LEU A 286 13.12 -0.91 -30.45
N ASP A 287 13.65 -0.62 -29.26
CA ASP A 287 14.03 -1.67 -28.30
C ASP A 287 12.78 -2.42 -27.79
N ALA A 288 11.64 -1.75 -27.64
CA ALA A 288 10.37 -2.35 -27.26
C ALA A 288 9.88 -3.45 -28.23
N LEU A 289 10.31 -3.41 -29.50
CA LEU A 289 9.97 -4.45 -30.47
C LEU A 289 10.75 -5.75 -30.23
N GLN A 290 11.96 -5.66 -29.67
CA GLN A 290 12.86 -6.79 -29.45
C GLN A 290 12.82 -7.27 -28.00
N HIS A 291 12.71 -6.34 -27.06
CA HIS A 291 12.82 -6.55 -25.62
C HIS A 291 11.65 -5.94 -24.84
N PRO A 292 10.38 -6.26 -25.17
CA PRO A 292 9.21 -5.65 -24.53
C PRO A 292 9.19 -5.79 -23.01
N TYR A 293 9.68 -6.93 -22.50
CA TYR A 293 9.79 -7.20 -21.06
C TYR A 293 10.77 -6.26 -20.33
N ARG A 294 11.90 -5.95 -20.97
CA ARG A 294 12.90 -5.02 -20.42
C ARG A 294 12.28 -3.63 -20.26
N ILE A 295 11.59 -3.16 -21.30
CA ILE A 295 10.91 -1.86 -21.30
C ILE A 295 9.81 -1.80 -20.23
N SER A 296 8.99 -2.84 -20.10
CA SER A 296 7.95 -2.88 -19.07
C SER A 296 8.54 -2.84 -17.65
N THR A 297 9.67 -3.54 -17.45
CA THR A 297 10.38 -3.57 -16.16
C THR A 297 10.93 -2.18 -15.79
N TRP A 298 11.50 -1.45 -16.75
CA TRP A 298 11.94 -0.07 -16.53
C TRP A 298 10.79 0.87 -16.20
N LEU A 299 9.67 0.78 -16.95
CA LEU A 299 8.46 1.54 -16.65
C LEU A 299 7.95 1.26 -15.22
N ASN A 300 7.90 -0.01 -14.82
CA ASN A 300 7.46 -0.39 -13.49
C ASN A 300 8.42 0.11 -12.39
N ARG A 301 9.73 0.06 -12.62
CA ARG A 301 10.73 0.60 -11.68
C ARG A 301 10.62 2.11 -11.53
N MET A 302 10.32 2.83 -12.61
CA MET A 302 10.03 4.26 -12.55
C MET A 302 8.74 4.57 -11.79
N ALA A 303 7.67 3.80 -12.01
CA ALA A 303 6.44 3.92 -11.23
C ALA A 303 6.67 3.64 -9.74
N ALA A 304 7.54 2.69 -9.39
CA ALA A 304 7.94 2.44 -8.00
C ALA A 304 8.70 3.62 -7.37
N ILE A 305 9.46 4.39 -8.15
CA ILE A 305 10.09 5.64 -7.70
C ILE A 305 9.02 6.69 -7.39
N GLU A 306 8.00 6.83 -8.24
CA GLU A 306 6.88 7.75 -7.97
C GLU A 306 6.09 7.38 -6.71
N VAL A 307 5.90 6.08 -6.45
CA VAL A 307 5.31 5.60 -5.18
C VAL A 307 6.14 6.08 -3.98
N LEU A 308 7.47 6.04 -4.07
CA LEU A 308 8.34 6.57 -3.00
C LEU A 308 8.21 8.08 -2.84
N LEU A 309 8.14 8.85 -3.93
CA LEU A 309 7.95 10.30 -3.87
C LEU A 309 6.63 10.66 -3.19
N ARG A 310 5.54 9.98 -3.58
CA ARG A 310 4.19 10.18 -3.01
C ARG A 310 4.11 9.77 -1.54
N TYR A 311 4.78 8.68 -1.17
CA TYR A 311 4.91 8.27 0.23
C TYR A 311 5.73 9.28 1.05
N GLY A 312 6.82 9.80 0.48
CA GLY A 312 7.67 10.80 1.10
C GLY A 312 6.97 12.14 1.35
N GLU A 313 6.07 12.54 0.46
CA GLU A 313 5.21 13.72 0.67
C GLU A 313 4.45 13.65 1.99
N ARG A 314 3.89 12.47 2.30
CA ARG A 314 3.08 12.25 3.50
C ARG A 314 3.90 12.09 4.79
N THR A 315 5.13 11.57 4.67
CA THR A 315 5.90 11.05 5.82
C THR A 315 7.19 11.81 6.12
N ALA A 316 7.78 12.47 5.12
CA ALA A 316 9.07 13.14 5.24
C ALA A 316 8.99 14.67 5.09
N LEU A 317 7.85 15.22 4.64
CA LEU A 317 7.62 16.66 4.59
C LEU A 317 6.80 17.15 5.78
N PRO A 318 7.04 18.39 6.26
CA PRO A 318 6.22 18.99 7.32
C PRO A 318 4.76 19.04 6.90
N ARG A 319 3.86 18.50 7.72
CA ARG A 319 2.42 18.63 7.48
C ARG A 319 2.02 20.09 7.68
N THR A 320 1.53 20.75 6.63
CA THR A 320 0.69 21.94 6.82
C THR A 320 -0.57 21.46 7.54
N PRO A 321 -0.84 21.89 8.78
CA PRO A 321 -2.07 21.49 9.45
C PRO A 321 -3.26 21.94 8.58
N PRO A 322 -4.29 21.10 8.39
CA PRO A 322 -5.48 21.53 7.68
C PRO A 322 -6.03 22.77 8.37
N VAL A 323 -6.33 23.81 7.60
CA VAL A 323 -7.01 25.01 8.08
C VAL A 323 -8.34 24.56 8.69
N ARG A 324 -8.43 24.57 10.02
CA ARG A 324 -9.69 24.28 10.72
C ARG A 324 -10.63 25.47 10.50
N ASN A 325 -11.50 25.38 9.51
CA ASN A 325 -12.67 26.24 9.44
C ASN A 325 -13.63 25.83 10.55
N TRP A 326 -13.52 26.49 11.70
CA TRP A 326 -14.39 26.33 12.88
C TRP A 326 -15.73 27.06 12.76
N ASP A 327 -16.29 27.19 11.55
CA ASP A 327 -17.58 27.86 11.37
C ASP A 327 -18.49 27.04 10.45
N SER A 328 -19.13 26.03 11.04
CA SER A 328 -20.43 25.51 10.58
C SER A 328 -21.15 24.84 11.76
N PRO A 329 -22.35 25.33 12.14
CA PRO A 329 -23.05 24.83 13.31
C PRO A 329 -23.67 23.46 13.00
N HIS A 330 -23.12 22.39 13.59
CA HIS A 330 -23.77 21.10 13.62
C HIS A 330 -25.06 21.18 14.46
N ARG A 331 -26.17 20.80 13.84
CA ARG A 331 -27.47 20.62 14.49
C ARG A 331 -27.33 19.61 15.64
N ASN A 332 -27.73 20.05 16.83
CA ASN A 332 -27.88 19.23 18.01
C ASN A 332 -28.81 18.05 17.72
N LEU A 333 -28.30 16.82 17.90
CA LEU A 333 -29.11 15.65 18.18
C LEU A 333 -29.40 15.66 19.68
N VAL A 334 -30.69 15.60 20.01
CA VAL A 334 -31.27 15.74 21.33
C VAL A 334 -30.88 14.56 22.21
N ASP A 335 -30.34 14.86 23.39
CA ASP A 335 -30.13 13.95 24.52
C ASP A 335 -31.46 13.80 25.30
N PRO A 336 -31.98 12.59 25.57
CA PRO A 336 -33.20 12.43 26.34
C PRO A 336 -32.87 12.10 27.79
N GLN A 337 -33.08 13.04 28.73
CA GLN A 337 -33.44 12.69 30.11
C GLN A 337 -33.91 13.88 30.97
N HIS A 338 -34.90 13.57 31.82
CA HIS A 338 -35.29 14.23 33.07
C HIS A 338 -36.10 15.54 33.02
N SER A 339 -37.43 15.41 33.20
CA SER A 339 -38.07 16.01 34.38
C SER A 339 -39.44 15.39 34.63
N ALA A 340 -39.58 14.78 35.81
CA ALA A 340 -40.86 14.57 36.46
C ALA A 340 -41.10 15.74 37.43
N ASP A 341 -42.38 16.07 37.56
CA ASP A 341 -43.07 16.73 38.67
C ASP A 341 -43.00 18.25 38.89
N ARG A 342 -44.24 18.75 39.13
CA ARG A 342 -44.73 19.93 39.88
C ARG A 342 -45.21 21.10 39.03
N GLU A 343 -46.52 21.25 38.86
CA GLU A 343 -47.51 21.86 39.76
C GLU A 343 -47.65 23.39 39.60
N ASN A 344 -48.92 23.80 39.44
CA ASN A 344 -49.55 25.08 39.76
C ASN A 344 -49.45 26.28 38.78
N GLY A 345 -50.64 26.68 38.31
CA GLY A 345 -51.13 28.05 38.51
C GLY A 345 -51.29 28.92 37.27
N HIS A 346 -52.41 28.79 36.55
CA HIS A 346 -53.50 29.79 36.49
C HIS A 346 -54.52 29.48 35.40
#